data_AF-A0A2P8GU20-F1
#
_entry.id   AF-A0A2P8GU20-F1
#
_cell.length_a   1.000
_cell.length_b   1.000
_cell.length_c   1.000
_cell.angle_alpha   90.00
_cell.angle_beta   90.00
_cell.angle_gamma   90.00
#
_symmetry.space_group_name_H-M   'P 1'
#
loop_
_entity.id
_entity.type
_entity.pdbx_description
1 polymer ?
#
loop_
_entity_poly.entity_id
_entity_poly.type
_entity_poly.pdbx_seq_one_letter_code
_entity_poly.pdbx_strand_id
1 'polypeptide(L)'
;MTRPARITRFLLVAAVATLLSSCASEPGAPVTDTATPTASLSAEDAAALSRLAEVAGPTSNVDPDAITSTECWLPSEHLIDDETVNDTTWRVLCRAHYVDDSGDRYQDATCVGDFAAEPMIDHCYRWAFYTGMPHFEDFPGITADR
;
A
#
# COMPACT_ATOMS: atom_id res chain seq x y z
N MET A 1 -13.84 29.27 -47.82
CA MET A 1 -15.01 29.71 -47.03
C MET A 1 -16.28 29.26 -47.73
N THR A 2 -16.89 28.15 -47.30
CA THR A 2 -18.23 27.74 -47.76
C THR A 2 -18.83 26.71 -46.81
N ARG A 3 -20.06 26.92 -46.34
CA ARG A 3 -20.90 25.92 -45.67
C ARG A 3 -21.99 25.46 -46.64
N PRO A 4 -22.36 24.18 -46.59
CA PRO A 4 -23.76 23.83 -46.34
C PRO A 4 -23.89 22.61 -45.39
N ALA A 5 -25.04 22.18 -44.87
CA ALA A 5 -26.27 22.81 -44.38
C ALA A 5 -27.27 21.67 -44.04
N ARG A 6 -27.64 21.54 -42.75
CA ARG A 6 -28.87 20.93 -42.21
C ARG A 6 -29.13 19.41 -42.33
N ILE A 7 -30.15 19.00 -41.55
CA ILE A 7 -30.86 17.70 -41.43
C ILE A 7 -30.18 16.71 -40.46
N THR A 8 -30.84 16.15 -39.42
CA THR A 8 -32.15 16.44 -38.78
C THR A 8 -32.19 15.96 -37.31
N ARG A 9 -33.18 16.44 -36.55
CA ARG A 9 -33.64 16.03 -35.19
C ARG A 9 -33.52 14.52 -34.86
N PHE A 10 -33.19 14.20 -33.60
CA PHE A 10 -34.07 13.38 -32.75
C PHE A 10 -33.97 13.84 -31.29
N LEU A 11 -35.13 14.15 -30.70
CA LEU A 11 -35.32 14.42 -29.27
C LEU A 11 -35.71 13.10 -28.59
N LEU A 12 -35.09 12.78 -27.46
CA LEU A 12 -35.65 11.87 -26.48
C LEU A 12 -35.11 12.22 -25.09
N VAL A 13 -35.89 13.04 -24.38
CA VAL A 13 -35.70 13.31 -22.95
C VAL A 13 -36.42 12.19 -22.20
N ALA A 14 -35.67 11.24 -21.67
CA ALA A 14 -36.20 10.22 -20.77
C ALA A 14 -36.18 10.77 -19.34
N ALA A 15 -37.33 11.24 -18.85
CA ALA A 15 -37.50 11.62 -17.46
C ALA A 15 -37.48 10.37 -16.57
N VAL A 16 -36.44 10.21 -15.76
CA VAL A 16 -36.38 9.14 -14.74
C VAL A 16 -37.20 9.58 -13.53
N ALA A 17 -38.35 8.94 -13.34
CA ALA A 17 -39.23 9.23 -12.22
C ALA A 17 -38.63 8.74 -10.89
N THR A 18 -38.62 9.62 -9.89
CA THR A 18 -38.21 9.29 -8.52
C THR A 18 -39.22 8.35 -7.86
N LEU A 19 -38.86 7.08 -7.68
CA LEU A 19 -39.59 6.14 -6.83
C LEU A 19 -38.99 6.13 -5.43
N LEU A 20 -39.60 6.91 -4.53
CA LEU A 20 -39.38 6.82 -3.08
C LEU A 20 -40.03 5.52 -2.55
N SER A 21 -39.30 4.41 -2.64
CA SER A 21 -39.71 3.15 -2.01
C SER A 21 -39.21 3.11 -0.58
N SER A 22 -40.10 3.45 0.36
CA SER A 22 -39.83 3.35 1.79
C SER A 22 -39.85 1.88 2.23
N CYS A 23 -38.69 1.23 2.31
CA CYS A 23 -38.59 -0.10 2.91
C CYS A 23 -38.77 0.01 4.43
N ALA A 24 -39.77 -0.70 4.95
CA ALA A 24 -40.01 -0.81 6.39
C ALA A 24 -38.87 -1.58 7.07
N SER A 25 -38.54 -1.19 8.30
CA SER A 25 -37.60 -1.92 9.13
C SER A 25 -38.22 -3.21 9.65
N GLU A 26 -37.92 -4.34 9.00
CA GLU A 26 -38.07 -5.66 9.62
C GLU A 26 -36.93 -5.86 10.65
N PRO A 27 -37.20 -6.50 11.81
CA PRO A 27 -36.14 -6.83 12.76
C PRO A 27 -35.28 -7.95 12.17
N GLY A 28 -34.14 -7.56 11.59
CA GLY A 28 -33.17 -8.48 11.02
C GLY A 28 -32.71 -9.51 12.04
N ALA A 29 -32.62 -10.77 11.60
CA ALA A 29 -31.98 -11.84 12.34
C ALA A 29 -30.53 -11.43 12.70
N PRO A 30 -29.95 -11.93 13.81
CA PRO A 30 -28.56 -11.66 14.14
C PRO A 30 -27.67 -12.12 12.99
N VAL A 31 -27.05 -11.16 12.31
CA VAL A 31 -25.95 -11.44 11.41
C VAL A 31 -24.80 -11.97 12.27
N THR A 32 -24.54 -13.28 12.17
CA THR A 32 -23.34 -13.86 12.73
C THR A 32 -22.17 -13.31 11.95
N ASP A 33 -21.60 -12.22 12.46
CA ASP A 33 -20.43 -11.56 11.92
C ASP A 33 -19.28 -12.57 11.93
N THR A 34 -19.12 -13.26 10.81
CA THR A 34 -18.09 -14.27 10.63
C THR A 34 -16.85 -13.49 10.25
N ALA A 35 -16.25 -12.85 11.25
CA ALA A 35 -14.99 -12.15 11.12
C ALA A 35 -14.01 -13.08 10.40
N THR A 36 -13.68 -12.73 9.15
CA THR A 36 -12.63 -13.41 8.41
C THR A 36 -11.38 -13.32 9.27
N PRO A 37 -10.75 -14.43 9.66
CA PRO A 37 -9.55 -14.36 10.47
C PRO A 37 -8.47 -13.68 9.64
N THR A 38 -8.14 -12.44 9.99
CA THR A 38 -6.91 -11.79 9.54
C THR A 38 -5.78 -12.74 9.89
N ALA A 39 -5.10 -13.27 8.88
CA ALA A 39 -4.02 -14.21 9.10
C ALA A 39 -2.98 -13.52 10.00
N SER A 40 -2.71 -14.13 11.17
CA SER A 40 -1.68 -13.62 12.07
C SER A 40 -0.33 -13.68 11.36
N LEU A 41 0.43 -12.59 11.40
CA LEU A 41 1.78 -12.51 10.84
C LEU A 41 2.66 -13.66 11.31
N SER A 42 3.61 -14.06 10.47
CA SER A 42 4.68 -14.98 10.90
C SER A 42 5.54 -14.30 11.97
N ALA A 43 6.22 -15.10 12.80
CA ALA A 43 7.14 -14.56 13.81
C ALA A 43 8.33 -13.82 13.17
N GLU A 44 8.74 -14.24 11.98
CA GLU A 44 9.85 -13.67 11.21
C GLU A 44 9.46 -12.32 10.60
N ASP A 45 8.27 -12.22 9.98
CA ASP A 45 7.75 -10.95 9.47
C ASP A 45 7.47 -9.97 10.61
N ALA A 46 6.92 -10.42 11.74
CA ALA A 46 6.69 -9.56 12.90
C ALA A 46 8.01 -8.99 13.46
N ALA A 47 9.07 -9.81 13.53
CA ALA A 47 10.40 -9.36 13.93
C ALA A 47 11.01 -8.39 12.91
N ALA A 48 10.91 -8.68 11.61
CA ALA A 48 11.43 -7.84 10.55
C ALA A 48 10.70 -6.48 10.47
N LEU A 49 9.36 -6.47 10.52
CA LEU A 49 8.55 -5.24 10.55
C LEU A 49 8.90 -4.34 11.74
N SER A 50 9.06 -4.92 12.94
CA SER A 50 9.50 -4.18 14.13
C SER A 50 10.86 -3.50 13.92
N ARG A 51 11.81 -4.15 13.22
CA ARG A 51 13.09 -3.52 12.84
C ARG A 51 12.95 -2.48 11.73
N LEU A 52 12.11 -2.75 10.72
CA LEU A 52 11.87 -1.82 9.61
C LEU A 52 11.25 -0.51 10.10
N ALA A 53 10.36 -0.56 11.10
CA ALA A 53 9.80 0.62 11.77
C ALA A 53 10.88 1.55 12.35
N GLU A 54 12.01 1.01 12.81
CA GLU A 54 13.11 1.81 13.38
C GLU A 54 14.01 2.47 12.32
N VAL A 55 14.12 1.91 11.11
CA VAL A 55 15.15 2.28 10.13
C VAL A 55 14.63 2.80 8.79
N ALA A 56 13.49 2.30 8.30
CA ALA A 56 13.01 2.60 6.95
C ALA A 56 12.52 4.06 6.86
N GLY A 57 11.74 4.49 7.87
CA GLY A 57 11.27 5.87 8.02
C GLY A 57 12.40 6.91 7.91
N PRO A 58 13.39 6.91 8.82
CA PRO A 58 14.52 7.83 8.74
C PRO A 58 15.33 7.74 7.43
N THR A 59 15.41 6.56 6.82
CA THR A 59 16.15 6.35 5.56
C THR A 59 15.42 6.92 4.32
N SER A 60 14.12 7.19 4.43
CA SER A 60 13.33 7.85 3.37
C SER A 60 13.79 9.29 3.07
N ASN A 61 14.60 9.93 3.94
CA ASN A 61 14.94 11.35 3.92
C ASN A 61 13.72 12.27 4.21
N VAL A 62 12.72 11.75 4.95
CA VAL A 62 11.72 12.54 5.66
C VAL A 62 12.25 12.87 7.06
N ASP A 63 11.86 14.01 7.62
CA ASP A 63 12.14 14.35 9.03
C ASP A 63 11.47 13.31 9.94
N PRO A 64 12.21 12.59 10.81
CA PRO A 64 11.63 11.56 11.68
C PRO A 64 10.46 12.06 12.54
N ASP A 65 10.46 13.33 12.95
CA ASP A 65 9.40 13.92 13.77
C ASP A 65 8.13 14.25 12.95
N ALA A 66 8.20 14.21 11.62
CA ALA A 66 7.07 14.42 10.70
C ALA A 66 6.43 13.11 10.21
N ILE A 67 7.06 11.96 10.43
CA ILE A 67 6.56 10.65 9.98
C ILE A 67 5.35 10.24 10.84
N THR A 68 4.20 10.04 10.20
CA THR A 68 2.94 9.65 10.84
C THR A 68 2.76 8.15 10.91
N SER A 69 3.26 7.41 9.90
CA SER A 69 3.35 5.95 9.89
C SER A 69 4.44 5.48 8.93
N THR A 70 4.87 4.22 9.07
CA THR A 70 5.66 3.51 8.07
C THR A 70 4.93 2.22 7.72
N GLU A 71 4.68 1.98 6.43
CA GLU A 71 4.09 0.74 5.92
C GLU A 71 5.16 -0.02 5.14
N CYS A 72 5.33 -1.31 5.37
CA CYS A 72 6.30 -2.14 4.66
C CYS A 72 5.60 -3.37 4.07
N TRP A 73 6.14 -3.86 2.95
CA TRP A 73 5.70 -5.11 2.35
C TRP A 73 6.27 -6.28 3.16
N LEU A 74 5.60 -7.44 3.14
CA LEU A 74 6.00 -8.59 3.95
C LEU A 74 7.31 -9.21 3.46
N PRO A 75 8.38 -9.25 4.27
CA PRO A 75 9.66 -9.84 3.85
C PRO A 75 9.55 -11.30 3.39
N SER A 76 8.69 -12.11 3.99
CA SER A 76 8.45 -13.51 3.58
C SER A 76 7.79 -13.65 2.20
N GLU A 77 7.08 -12.62 1.72
CA GLU A 77 6.48 -12.58 0.38
C GLU A 77 7.43 -12.00 -0.69
N HIS A 78 8.59 -11.48 -0.27
CA HIS A 78 9.55 -10.76 -1.10
C HIS A 78 11.00 -11.26 -0.94
N LEU A 79 11.16 -12.58 -0.84
CA LEU A 79 12.44 -13.28 -0.95
C LEU A 79 13.10 -13.01 -2.32
N ILE A 80 14.43 -13.00 -2.35
CA ILE A 80 15.21 -12.85 -3.58
C ILE A 80 15.52 -14.24 -4.16
N ASP A 81 14.95 -14.55 -5.32
CA ASP A 81 15.30 -15.74 -6.12
C ASP A 81 16.58 -15.49 -6.94
N ASP A 82 17.74 -15.61 -6.29
CA ASP A 82 19.07 -15.48 -6.90
C ASP A 82 20.08 -16.40 -6.19
N GLU A 83 20.82 -17.22 -6.95
CA GLU A 83 21.78 -18.21 -6.42
C GLU A 83 23.02 -17.60 -5.73
N THR A 84 23.17 -16.27 -5.77
CA THR A 84 24.29 -15.54 -5.14
C THR A 84 23.99 -15.01 -3.74
N VAL A 85 22.76 -15.15 -3.24
CA VAL A 85 22.34 -14.78 -1.87
C VAL A 85 21.76 -16.00 -1.13
N ASN A 86 21.36 -15.85 0.14
CA ASN A 86 20.71 -16.94 0.87
C ASN A 86 19.22 -17.02 0.49
N ASP A 87 18.61 -18.19 0.66
CA ASP A 87 17.17 -18.40 0.48
C ASP A 87 16.30 -17.63 1.51
N THR A 88 16.92 -17.14 2.58
CA THR A 88 16.34 -16.25 3.60
C THR A 88 16.53 -14.76 3.32
N THR A 89 17.24 -14.37 2.25
CA THR A 89 17.46 -12.97 1.88
C THR A 89 16.23 -12.38 1.18
N TRP A 90 15.81 -11.18 1.58
CA TRP A 90 14.61 -10.49 1.10
C TRP A 90 14.86 -9.03 0.70
N ARG A 91 13.95 -8.46 -0.08
CA ARG A 91 13.95 -7.02 -0.43
C ARG A 91 12.54 -6.46 -0.54
N VAL A 92 12.20 -5.56 0.37
CA VAL A 92 10.86 -4.95 0.49
C VAL A 92 10.88 -3.46 0.17
N LEU A 93 9.73 -2.96 -0.27
CA LEU A 93 9.41 -1.54 -0.21
C LEU A 93 8.96 -1.20 1.22
N CYS A 94 9.29 0.01 1.66
CA CYS A 94 8.73 0.64 2.85
C CYS A 94 8.37 2.09 2.52
N ARG A 95 7.14 2.49 2.86
CA ARG A 95 6.53 3.78 2.60
C ARG A 95 6.42 4.57 3.90
N ALA A 96 7.19 5.64 4.02
CA ALA A 96 7.07 6.58 5.13
C ALA A 96 6.00 7.61 4.79
N HIS A 97 4.88 7.62 5.52
CA HIS A 97 3.82 8.61 5.38
C HIS A 97 4.10 9.82 6.28
N TYR A 98 3.80 11.02 5.80
CA TYR A 98 3.98 12.27 6.52
C TYR A 98 3.01 13.35 6.01
N VAL A 99 2.94 14.49 6.69
CA VAL A 99 2.10 15.63 6.30
C VAL A 99 2.98 16.86 6.09
N ASP A 100 2.80 17.56 4.97
CA ASP A 100 3.42 18.87 4.70
C ASP A 100 2.36 19.95 4.40
N ASP A 101 2.80 21.19 4.11
CA ASP A 101 1.90 22.32 3.77
C ASP A 101 0.97 22.06 2.55
N SER A 102 1.24 20.99 1.78
CA SER A 102 0.46 20.54 0.62
C SER A 102 -0.54 19.42 0.96
N GLY A 103 -0.53 18.88 2.19
CA GLY A 103 -1.37 17.78 2.65
C GLY A 103 -0.59 16.47 2.87
N ASP A 104 -1.29 15.35 2.73
CA ASP A 104 -0.73 14.01 2.93
C ASP A 104 0.32 13.68 1.87
N ARG A 105 1.45 13.14 2.32
CA ARG A 105 2.60 12.77 1.52
C ARG A 105 3.10 11.38 1.89
N TYR A 106 3.87 10.80 0.99
CA TYR A 106 4.70 9.65 1.30
C TYR A 106 6.05 9.75 0.60
N GLN A 107 7.05 9.06 1.14
CA GLN A 107 8.34 8.85 0.52
C GLN A 107 8.79 7.42 0.75
N ASP A 108 9.12 6.74 -0.34
CA ASP A 108 9.46 5.33 -0.33
C ASP A 108 10.97 5.12 -0.08
N ALA A 109 11.28 4.01 0.58
CA ALA A 109 12.60 3.43 0.77
C ALA A 109 12.55 1.94 0.37
N THR A 110 13.65 1.41 -0.14
CA THR A 110 13.83 -0.03 -0.32
C THR A 110 14.77 -0.54 0.77
N CYS A 111 14.38 -1.61 1.45
CA CYS A 111 15.16 -2.25 2.49
C CYS A 111 15.52 -3.68 2.07
N VAL A 112 16.76 -4.08 2.38
CA VAL A 112 17.31 -5.41 2.13
C VAL A 112 17.76 -6.00 3.46
N GLY A 113 17.46 -7.27 3.66
CA GLY A 113 17.81 -7.99 4.86
C GLY A 113 17.74 -9.50 4.64
N ASP A 114 17.97 -10.23 5.71
CA ASP A 114 18.05 -11.68 5.71
C ASP A 114 17.60 -12.22 7.06
N PHE A 115 16.61 -13.12 7.07
CA PHE A 115 16.08 -13.69 8.32
C PHE A 115 17.12 -14.47 9.13
N ALA A 116 18.21 -14.95 8.52
CA ALA A 116 19.29 -15.66 9.19
C ALA A 116 20.45 -14.77 9.66
N ALA A 117 20.42 -13.46 9.39
CA ALA A 117 21.48 -12.51 9.73
C ALA A 117 21.26 -11.77 11.06
N GLU A 118 22.37 -11.31 11.67
CA GLU A 118 22.38 -10.39 12.81
C GLU A 118 23.42 -9.28 12.55
N PRO A 119 23.00 -8.02 12.29
CA PRO A 119 21.62 -7.55 12.22
C PRO A 119 20.84 -8.15 11.03
N MET A 120 19.55 -8.36 11.22
CA MET A 120 18.62 -8.88 10.19
C MET A 120 18.48 -7.93 9.00
N ILE A 121 18.57 -6.61 9.22
CA ILE A 121 18.57 -5.61 8.16
C ILE A 121 20.02 -5.25 7.83
N ASP A 122 20.40 -5.45 6.58
CA ASP A 122 21.72 -5.08 6.06
C ASP A 122 21.75 -3.58 5.70
N HIS A 123 20.83 -3.15 4.84
CA HIS A 123 20.71 -1.74 4.48
C HIS A 123 19.31 -1.35 3.99
N CYS A 124 18.96 -0.09 4.20
CA CYS A 124 17.87 0.59 3.50
C CYS A 124 18.44 1.71 2.64
N TYR A 125 17.73 2.10 1.59
CA TYR A 125 18.03 3.27 0.77
C TYR A 125 16.75 3.95 0.30
N ARG A 126 16.75 5.29 0.22
CA ARG A 126 15.62 6.04 -0.35
C ARG A 126 15.35 5.55 -1.77
N TRP A 127 14.12 5.15 -2.04
CA TRP A 127 13.71 4.78 -3.39
C TRP A 127 13.66 6.03 -4.26
N ALA A 128 14.33 5.97 -5.41
CA ALA A 128 14.22 6.95 -6.46
C ALA A 128 13.98 6.18 -7.76
N PHE A 129 13.05 6.67 -8.58
CA PHE A 129 12.67 5.98 -9.80
C PHE A 129 13.84 5.93 -10.80
N TYR A 130 14.34 4.72 -11.04
CA TYR A 130 15.30 4.42 -12.10
C TYR A 130 14.74 3.30 -12.99
N THR A 131 14.94 3.41 -14.29
CA THR A 131 14.52 2.39 -15.27
C THR A 131 15.26 1.08 -15.02
N GLY A 132 14.54 0.02 -14.67
CA GLY A 132 15.09 -1.33 -14.44
C GLY A 132 14.96 -1.86 -13.01
N MET A 133 14.46 -1.06 -12.06
CA MET A 133 14.13 -1.52 -10.70
C MET A 133 12.85 -2.41 -10.70
N PRO A 134 12.70 -3.32 -9.71
CA PRO A 134 11.43 -4.02 -9.48
C PRO A 134 10.26 -3.03 -9.30
N HIS A 135 9.13 -3.33 -9.93
CA HIS A 135 7.90 -2.58 -9.74
C HIS A 135 7.11 -3.21 -8.60
N PHE A 136 6.90 -2.46 -7.52
CA PHE A 136 5.97 -2.81 -6.46
C PHE A 136 4.62 -2.16 -6.79
N GLU A 137 3.52 -2.92 -6.67
CA GLU A 137 2.18 -2.33 -6.70
C GLU A 137 1.95 -1.56 -5.39
N ASP A 138 1.16 -0.47 -5.40
CA ASP A 138 0.92 0.39 -4.24
C ASP A 138 0.29 -0.33 -3.03
N PHE A 139 -0.21 -1.55 -3.22
CA PHE A 139 -0.80 -2.41 -2.19
C PHE A 139 -0.38 -3.88 -2.44
N PRO A 140 -0.34 -4.74 -1.41
CA PRO A 140 -0.68 -4.49 -0.01
C PRO A 140 0.56 -4.28 0.89
N GLY A 141 0.89 -3.02 1.19
CA GLY A 141 1.76 -2.72 2.34
C GLY A 141 1.04 -2.96 3.67
N ILE A 142 1.80 -3.26 4.73
CA ILE A 142 1.29 -3.46 6.10
C ILE A 142 2.04 -2.53 7.05
N THR A 143 1.34 -1.92 8.01
CA THR A 143 1.95 -1.03 9.01
C THR A 143 3.07 -1.72 9.77
N ALA A 144 4.24 -1.07 9.83
CA ALA A 144 5.36 -1.46 10.66
C ALA A 144 5.27 -0.72 12.00
N ASP A 145 4.76 -1.41 13.02
CA ASP A 145 4.60 -0.87 14.38
C ASP A 145 5.88 -1.07 15.23
N ARG A 146 6.07 -0.19 16.21
CA ARG A 146 7.22 -0.17 17.15
C ARG A 146 6.83 -0.63 18.55
#